data_AF-A0A2M9KHC9-F1
#
_entry.id   AF-A0A2M9KHC9-F1
#
_cell.length_a   1.000
_cell.length_b   1.000
_cell.length_c   1.000
_cell.angle_alpha   90.00
_cell.angle_beta   90.00
_cell.angle_gamma   90.00
#
_symmetry.space_group_name_H-M   'P 1'
#
loop_
_entity.id
_entity.type
_entity.pdbx_description
1 polymer ?
#
loop_
_entity_poly.entity_id
_entity_poly.type
_entity_poly.pdbx_seq_one_letter_code
_entity_poly.pdbx_strand_id
1 'polypeptide(L)'
;MSRRAGWVAALAAAVLAIPLLDTPAGAATPGDPATAASFNLKSGPSLSSQVADLKAALPTQGVQDLLDQGNRFAKTGTSCAADPFGTGDNGAVLAPDKKFCWDAGDADTEEWIPQGITGVSDAQADELWGTRKPLVTAWYDKASTSLCSADPGTCSDKGVRLSFLDPQTPVAGSPDQRRYRHVLLVEPYYNSNGNASYKAVDLHAGGIAWYKNYLYVADTMNGLRVFDMRSILDLNPDQNAAVDDTTLNGLKSNVRAESKIGRQSNVYYSHTYRYVMPQVASYKFVAAQGNSSAGTCVATGAPKASYISIDRSNVASPALIMGEYCDSDDTHPEKGRVGALPIDDTTGLLRATGGVVTATSAYYLPRDLTQGAARYNGTYYFNRSWLDHSGSLRRATVTGGRLVDYGGNITNAVGPEDLYIEHGQSLPGGGTQYLWSLTEHRADGTAGCTDAGSPCGRVIYAHRLSDVLARP
;
A
#
# COMPACT_ATOMS: atom_id res chain seq x y z
N MET A 1 -37.56 75.35 -42.76
CA MET A 1 -36.34 74.89 -42.05
C MET A 1 -36.70 73.65 -41.24
N SER A 2 -36.56 72.47 -41.86
CA SER A 2 -36.82 71.17 -41.26
C SER A 2 -35.49 70.49 -40.91
N ARG A 3 -35.34 70.03 -39.66
CA ARG A 3 -34.25 69.13 -39.27
C ARG A 3 -34.79 67.71 -39.21
N ARG A 4 -34.25 66.85 -40.08
CA ARG A 4 -34.51 65.42 -40.16
C ARG A 4 -33.77 64.71 -39.02
N ALA A 5 -34.46 63.80 -38.33
CA ALA A 5 -33.84 62.72 -37.56
C ALA A 5 -34.49 61.42 -38.03
N GLY A 6 -33.73 60.62 -38.78
CA GLY A 6 -34.15 59.31 -39.26
C GLY A 6 -33.88 58.24 -38.21
N TRP A 7 -34.87 57.39 -37.94
CA TRP A 7 -34.72 56.18 -37.16
C TRP A 7 -34.82 54.99 -38.12
N VAL A 8 -33.73 54.22 -38.23
CA VAL A 8 -33.69 52.95 -38.95
C VAL A 8 -33.94 51.84 -37.94
N ALA A 9 -35.00 51.07 -38.13
CA ALA A 9 -35.30 49.87 -37.35
C ALA A 9 -34.37 48.72 -37.80
N ALA A 10 -33.61 48.15 -36.88
CA ALA A 10 -32.82 46.94 -37.11
C ALA A 10 -33.66 45.70 -36.79
N LEU A 11 -33.83 44.80 -37.76
CA LEU A 11 -34.34 43.45 -37.55
C LEU A 11 -33.29 42.61 -36.81
N ALA A 12 -33.63 42.10 -35.63
CA ALA A 12 -32.84 41.08 -34.93
C ALA A 12 -33.32 39.69 -35.37
N ALA A 13 -32.42 38.90 -35.96
CA ALA A 13 -32.64 37.49 -36.25
C ALA A 13 -32.41 36.68 -34.95
N ALA A 14 -33.45 36.00 -34.46
CA ALA A 14 -33.35 35.07 -33.35
C ALA A 14 -32.73 33.75 -33.84
N VAL A 15 -31.49 33.48 -33.46
CA VAL A 15 -30.86 32.16 -33.60
C VAL A 15 -31.40 31.30 -32.45
N LEU A 16 -32.28 30.35 -32.77
CA LEU A 16 -32.71 29.30 -31.85
C LEU A 16 -31.52 28.36 -31.60
N ALA A 17 -30.86 28.53 -30.45
CA ALA A 17 -29.92 27.54 -29.94
C ALA A 17 -30.73 26.31 -29.49
N ILE A 18 -30.60 25.21 -30.23
CA ILE A 18 -31.09 23.90 -29.80
C ILE A 18 -30.17 23.46 -28.66
N PRO A 19 -30.67 23.26 -27.43
CA PRO A 19 -29.85 22.64 -26.38
C PRO A 19 -29.51 21.22 -26.83
N LEU A 20 -28.23 20.95 -27.05
CA LEU A 20 -27.72 19.59 -27.09
C LEU A 20 -28.00 19.02 -25.70
N LEU A 21 -28.99 18.14 -25.61
CA LEU A 21 -29.17 17.29 -24.45
C LEU A 21 -27.93 16.39 -24.38
N ASP A 22 -27.02 16.69 -23.45
CA ASP A 22 -25.96 15.76 -23.07
C ASP A 22 -26.66 14.45 -22.66
N THR A 23 -26.52 13.43 -23.49
CA THR A 23 -26.84 12.07 -23.07
C THR A 23 -26.03 11.78 -21.81
N PRO A 24 -26.63 11.33 -20.70
CA PRO A 24 -25.85 10.94 -19.54
C PRO A 24 -24.79 9.95 -20.00
N ALA A 25 -23.52 10.25 -19.72
CA ALA A 25 -22.43 9.34 -20.01
C ALA A 25 -22.81 7.98 -19.41
N GLY A 26 -22.97 6.96 -20.27
CA GLY A 26 -23.32 5.62 -19.81
C GLY A 26 -22.30 5.16 -18.78
N ALA A 27 -22.75 4.52 -17.71
CA ALA A 27 -21.87 3.96 -16.70
C ALA A 27 -20.78 3.11 -17.37
N ALA A 28 -19.53 3.29 -16.93
CA ALA A 28 -18.41 2.54 -17.46
C ALA A 28 -18.68 1.03 -17.37
N THR A 29 -18.48 0.31 -18.47
CA THR A 29 -18.72 -1.14 -18.47
C THR A 29 -17.55 -1.83 -17.75
N PRO A 30 -17.81 -2.69 -16.75
CA PRO A 30 -16.76 -3.42 -16.05
C PRO A 30 -15.84 -4.18 -17.02
N GLY A 31 -14.54 -4.08 -16.80
CA GLY A 31 -13.52 -4.70 -17.65
C GLY A 31 -13.11 -3.90 -18.90
N ASP A 32 -13.85 -2.88 -19.31
CA ASP A 32 -13.48 -2.07 -20.49
C ASP A 32 -12.17 -1.29 -20.25
N PRO A 33 -11.46 -0.90 -21.32
CA PRO A 33 -10.39 0.07 -21.23
C PRO A 33 -10.85 1.33 -20.48
N ALA A 34 -10.06 1.74 -19.49
CA ALA A 34 -10.21 3.03 -18.84
C ALA A 34 -9.20 4.02 -19.43
N THR A 35 -9.43 5.31 -19.21
CA THR A 35 -8.50 6.37 -19.66
C THR A 35 -7.16 6.25 -18.94
N ALA A 36 -6.15 5.66 -19.59
CA ALA A 36 -4.82 5.47 -18.99
C ALA A 36 -4.20 6.78 -18.49
N ALA A 37 -4.43 7.90 -19.18
CA ALA A 37 -3.91 9.21 -18.78
C ALA A 37 -4.40 9.68 -17.40
N SER A 38 -5.50 9.13 -16.87
CA SER A 38 -5.94 9.35 -15.48
C SER A 38 -4.89 8.93 -14.45
N PHE A 39 -4.11 7.88 -14.76
CA PHE A 39 -3.07 7.35 -13.89
C PHE A 39 -1.72 8.05 -14.07
N ASN A 40 -1.58 8.98 -15.01
CA ASN A 40 -0.30 9.65 -15.25
C ASN A 40 0.19 10.37 -13.99
N LEU A 41 1.49 10.27 -13.74
CA LEU A 41 2.13 10.87 -12.59
C LEU A 41 3.23 11.86 -13.00
N LYS A 42 3.50 12.83 -12.14
CA LYS A 42 4.68 13.70 -12.20
C LYS A 42 5.46 13.59 -10.89
N SER A 43 6.78 13.73 -10.94
CA SER A 43 7.57 13.78 -9.71
C SER A 43 7.14 14.95 -8.82
N GLY A 44 7.07 14.71 -7.52
CA GLY A 44 6.90 15.76 -6.53
C GLY A 44 8.19 16.55 -6.28
N PRO A 45 8.15 17.52 -5.35
CA PRO A 45 9.33 18.28 -4.95
C PRO A 45 10.47 17.38 -4.47
N SER A 46 11.72 17.80 -4.71
CA SER A 46 12.89 17.08 -4.20
C SER A 46 12.95 17.16 -2.67
N LEU A 47 13.28 16.03 -2.05
CA LEU A 47 13.55 15.89 -0.61
C LEU A 47 15.04 15.62 -0.32
N SER A 48 15.89 15.75 -1.35
CA SER A 48 17.30 15.33 -1.28
C SER A 48 18.09 16.02 -0.17
N SER A 49 17.93 17.33 0.01
CA SER A 49 18.63 18.08 1.06
C SER A 49 18.18 17.66 2.46
N GLN A 50 16.87 17.55 2.69
CA GLN A 50 16.31 17.16 3.98
C GLN A 50 16.75 15.73 4.35
N VAL A 51 16.73 14.80 3.39
CA VAL A 51 17.20 13.43 3.60
C VAL A 51 18.70 13.39 3.88
N ALA A 52 19.51 14.16 3.13
CA ALA A 52 20.95 14.23 3.34
C ALA A 52 21.29 14.73 4.75
N ASP A 53 20.63 15.79 5.21
CA ASP A 53 20.85 16.36 6.54
C ASP A 53 20.40 15.40 7.66
N LEU A 54 19.30 14.66 7.46
CA LEU A 54 18.88 13.62 8.41
C LEU A 54 19.89 12.47 8.48
N LYS A 55 20.45 12.04 7.35
CA LYS A 55 21.49 11.00 7.30
C LYS A 55 22.83 11.47 7.88
N ALA A 56 23.11 12.78 7.83
CA ALA A 56 24.25 13.37 8.51
C ALA A 56 24.04 13.49 10.03
N ALA A 57 22.78 13.56 10.48
CA ALA A 57 22.44 13.66 11.90
C ALA A 57 22.29 12.30 12.59
N LEU A 58 21.75 11.28 11.92
CA LEU A 58 21.38 10.00 12.51
C LEU A 58 22.11 8.82 11.84
N PRO A 59 22.54 7.80 12.61
CA PRO A 59 23.08 6.57 12.04
C PRO A 59 22.09 5.94 11.05
N THR A 60 22.63 5.35 9.97
CA THR A 60 21.83 4.61 8.97
C THR A 60 22.13 3.12 9.09
N GLN A 61 21.08 2.30 9.08
CA GLN A 61 21.15 0.83 9.10
C GLN A 61 20.59 0.25 7.78
N GLY A 62 20.98 -0.98 7.46
CA GLY A 62 20.39 -1.74 6.36
C GLY A 62 19.26 -2.67 6.82
N VAL A 63 18.48 -3.17 5.86
CA VAL A 63 17.41 -4.16 6.13
C VAL A 63 17.97 -5.44 6.79
N GLN A 64 19.18 -5.88 6.42
CA GLN A 64 19.79 -7.09 6.97
C GLN A 64 19.95 -7.01 8.51
N ASP A 65 20.59 -5.95 9.01
CA ASP A 65 20.79 -5.73 10.45
C ASP A 65 19.45 -5.60 11.19
N LEU A 66 18.47 -4.97 10.55
CA LEU A 66 17.12 -4.82 11.09
C LEU A 66 16.42 -6.18 11.29
N LEU A 67 16.57 -7.12 10.37
CA LEU A 67 16.03 -8.48 10.50
C LEU A 67 16.72 -9.27 11.61
N ASP A 68 18.05 -9.17 11.71
CA ASP A 68 18.83 -9.84 12.75
C ASP A 68 18.50 -9.28 14.15
N GLN A 69 18.11 -8.01 14.24
CA GLN A 69 17.73 -7.30 15.47
C GLN A 69 16.21 -7.26 15.71
N GLY A 70 15.45 -8.14 15.06
CA GLY A 70 14.01 -8.29 15.32
C GLY A 70 13.72 -8.58 16.78
N ASN A 71 12.83 -7.78 17.38
CA ASN A 71 12.44 -7.87 18.79
C ASN A 71 11.02 -8.40 19.00
N ARG A 72 10.35 -8.81 17.92
CA ARG A 72 9.01 -9.39 17.94
C ARG A 72 9.02 -10.73 17.20
N PHE A 73 8.04 -11.57 17.51
CA PHE A 73 8.03 -12.97 17.09
C PHE A 73 6.70 -13.35 16.45
N ALA A 74 6.69 -13.47 15.11
CA ALA A 74 5.57 -14.06 14.41
C ALA A 74 5.60 -15.58 14.59
N LYS A 75 4.43 -16.21 14.69
CA LYS A 75 4.28 -17.67 14.86
C LYS A 75 3.87 -18.30 13.53
N THR A 76 4.32 -19.52 13.25
CA THR A 76 3.91 -20.30 12.08
C THR A 76 3.56 -21.74 12.46
N GLY A 77 3.14 -22.55 11.49
CA GLY A 77 2.72 -23.94 11.71
C GLY A 77 1.54 -24.02 12.67
N THR A 78 1.54 -25.05 13.53
CA THR A 78 0.49 -25.25 14.54
C THR A 78 0.48 -24.18 15.62
N SER A 79 1.60 -23.47 15.82
CA SER A 79 1.70 -22.34 16.75
C SER A 79 0.95 -21.09 16.27
N CYS A 80 0.53 -21.04 14.99
CA CYS A 80 -0.31 -20.00 14.44
C CYS A 80 -1.78 -20.42 14.41
N ALA A 81 -2.49 -20.13 15.50
CA ALA A 81 -3.87 -20.56 15.72
C ALA A 81 -4.94 -19.65 15.09
N ALA A 82 -4.61 -18.40 14.72
CA ALA A 82 -5.57 -17.52 14.05
C ALA A 82 -5.97 -18.11 12.69
N ASP A 83 -7.27 -18.19 12.45
CA ASP A 83 -7.83 -18.80 11.25
C ASP A 83 -8.90 -17.90 10.64
N PRO A 84 -8.49 -16.88 9.87
CA PRO A 84 -9.45 -15.99 9.24
C PRO A 84 -10.16 -16.61 8.02
N PHE A 85 -9.91 -17.88 7.72
CA PHE A 85 -10.48 -18.60 6.58
C PHE A 85 -11.69 -19.43 7.01
N GLY A 86 -11.58 -20.09 8.17
CA GLY A 86 -12.58 -21.04 8.65
C GLY A 86 -12.93 -22.11 7.61
N THR A 87 -14.22 -22.42 7.45
CA THR A 87 -14.75 -23.23 6.34
C THR A 87 -14.99 -22.41 5.08
N GLY A 88 -15.03 -21.08 5.19
CA GLY A 88 -15.51 -20.15 4.17
C GLY A 88 -17.01 -20.26 3.93
N ASP A 89 -17.59 -19.24 3.30
CA ASP A 89 -19.06 -19.08 3.18
C ASP A 89 -19.76 -20.22 2.40
N ASN A 90 -19.00 -20.94 1.58
CA ASN A 90 -19.49 -22.06 0.76
C ASN A 90 -18.79 -23.40 1.04
N GLY A 91 -18.02 -23.50 2.13
CA GLY A 91 -17.28 -24.73 2.48
C GLY A 91 -16.12 -25.06 1.53
N ALA A 92 -15.72 -24.15 0.64
CA ALA A 92 -14.74 -24.40 -0.43
C ALA A 92 -13.55 -23.43 -0.42
N VAL A 93 -13.18 -22.93 0.77
CA VAL A 93 -12.03 -22.02 0.95
C VAL A 93 -10.73 -22.66 0.48
N LEU A 94 -9.88 -21.86 -0.19
CA LEU A 94 -8.54 -22.31 -0.54
C LEU A 94 -7.65 -22.20 0.69
N ALA A 95 -7.14 -23.32 1.20
CA ALA A 95 -6.22 -23.29 2.32
C ALA A 95 -4.90 -22.58 1.93
N PRO A 96 -4.32 -21.77 2.82
CA PRO A 96 -2.99 -21.20 2.59
C PRO A 96 -1.89 -22.26 2.75
N ASP A 97 -0.86 -22.22 1.91
CA ASP A 97 0.35 -23.05 2.06
C ASP A 97 1.30 -22.49 3.12
N LYS A 98 1.29 -21.16 3.30
CA LYS A 98 2.05 -20.44 4.33
C LYS A 98 1.09 -19.60 5.16
N LYS A 99 1.29 -19.59 6.48
CA LYS A 99 0.55 -18.74 7.42
C LYS A 99 1.47 -18.30 8.56
N PHE A 100 1.44 -17.01 8.86
CA PHE A 100 2.15 -16.40 9.98
C PHE A 100 1.17 -15.56 10.81
N CYS A 101 1.14 -15.81 12.10
CA CYS A 101 0.37 -15.03 13.07
C CYS A 101 1.28 -14.00 13.71
N TRP A 102 0.81 -12.76 13.83
CA TRP A 102 1.55 -11.71 14.50
C TRP A 102 1.78 -12.00 15.99
N ASP A 103 2.76 -11.30 16.59
CA ASP A 103 2.85 -11.24 18.05
C ASP A 103 1.57 -10.64 18.64
N ALA A 104 1.19 -11.03 19.85
CA ALA A 104 -0.13 -10.69 20.42
C ALA A 104 -0.40 -9.17 20.42
N GLY A 105 0.61 -8.36 20.75
CA GLY A 105 0.45 -6.89 20.77
C GLY A 105 0.17 -6.26 19.40
N ASP A 106 0.49 -6.96 18.29
CA ASP A 106 0.19 -6.50 16.92
C ASP A 106 -1.04 -7.21 16.34
N ALA A 107 -1.33 -8.44 16.77
CA ALA A 107 -2.54 -9.16 16.39
C ALA A 107 -3.81 -8.48 16.94
N ASP A 108 -3.73 -7.98 18.18
CA ASP A 108 -4.91 -7.54 18.94
C ASP A 108 -5.07 -6.02 19.01
N THR A 109 -4.08 -5.25 18.53
CA THR A 109 -4.12 -3.77 18.62
C THR A 109 -5.28 -3.16 17.84
N GLU A 110 -5.99 -2.23 18.48
CA GLU A 110 -7.00 -1.39 17.80
C GLU A 110 -6.39 -0.20 17.06
N GLU A 111 -5.18 0.22 17.47
CA GLU A 111 -4.47 1.39 16.95
C GLU A 111 -3.88 1.11 15.57
N TRP A 112 -3.21 -0.02 15.37
CA TRP A 112 -2.52 -0.32 14.12
C TRP A 112 -3.28 -1.32 13.26
N ILE A 113 -3.59 -0.95 12.02
CA ILE A 113 -4.32 -1.79 11.06
C ILE A 113 -3.40 -2.14 9.88
N PRO A 114 -3.15 -3.43 9.57
CA PRO A 114 -2.29 -3.82 8.46
C PRO A 114 -3.09 -3.82 7.14
N GLN A 115 -2.51 -3.34 6.04
CA GLN A 115 -3.17 -3.38 4.73
C GLN A 115 -2.20 -3.72 3.57
N GLY A 116 -1.05 -3.06 3.48
CA GLY A 116 -0.10 -3.29 2.39
C GLY A 116 0.85 -4.48 2.62
N ILE A 117 1.21 -5.22 1.57
CA ILE A 117 2.24 -6.28 1.61
C ILE A 117 3.15 -6.25 0.39
N THR A 118 4.44 -6.47 0.62
CA THR A 118 5.41 -6.71 -0.45
C THR A 118 6.54 -7.61 0.03
N GLY A 119 7.44 -7.99 -0.86
CA GLY A 119 8.62 -8.76 -0.52
C GLY A 119 9.72 -8.62 -1.55
N VAL A 120 10.86 -9.24 -1.27
CA VAL A 120 12.09 -9.01 -2.04
C VAL A 120 12.11 -9.67 -3.43
N SER A 121 11.19 -10.58 -3.77
CA SER A 121 11.16 -11.25 -5.09
C SER A 121 10.89 -10.28 -6.25
N ASP A 122 10.11 -9.23 -6.00
CA ASP A 122 9.95 -8.13 -6.94
C ASP A 122 11.16 -7.19 -6.94
N ALA A 123 11.81 -7.04 -5.79
CA ALA A 123 12.91 -6.12 -5.60
C ALA A 123 14.22 -6.55 -6.28
N GLN A 124 14.57 -7.84 -6.18
CA GLN A 124 15.85 -8.37 -6.62
C GLN A 124 15.66 -9.63 -7.47
N ALA A 125 16.52 -9.82 -8.47
CA ALA A 125 16.43 -10.94 -9.40
C ALA A 125 16.72 -12.30 -8.73
N ASP A 126 17.60 -12.32 -7.73
CA ASP A 126 17.91 -13.49 -6.91
C ASP A 126 16.92 -13.70 -5.75
N GLU A 127 15.93 -12.81 -5.61
CA GLU A 127 14.93 -12.78 -4.54
C GLU A 127 15.52 -12.76 -3.12
N LEU A 128 16.70 -12.15 -2.98
CA LEU A 128 17.38 -12.00 -1.70
C LEU A 128 17.75 -10.55 -1.45
N TRP A 129 17.68 -10.13 -0.20
CA TRP A 129 18.32 -8.92 0.28
C TRP A 129 19.46 -9.34 1.21
N GLY A 130 20.69 -9.26 0.69
CA GLY A 130 21.82 -9.90 1.34
C GLY A 130 21.63 -11.41 1.37
N THR A 131 21.37 -11.98 2.55
CA THR A 131 21.16 -13.43 2.73
C THR A 131 19.72 -13.80 3.08
N ARG A 132 18.80 -12.84 3.11
CA ARG A 132 17.42 -13.04 3.60
C ARG A 132 16.39 -12.83 2.50
N LYS A 133 15.21 -13.42 2.68
CA LYS A 133 14.02 -13.20 1.86
C LYS A 133 12.89 -12.53 2.65
N PRO A 134 13.02 -11.25 3.00
CA PRO A 134 12.04 -10.59 3.85
C PRO A 134 10.69 -10.34 3.17
N LEU A 135 9.63 -10.37 3.99
CA LEU A 135 8.32 -9.80 3.70
C LEU A 135 8.18 -8.48 4.45
N VAL A 136 7.48 -7.52 3.86
CA VAL A 136 7.20 -6.22 4.46
C VAL A 136 5.69 -6.01 4.49
N THR A 137 5.16 -5.60 5.64
CA THR A 137 3.75 -5.25 5.81
C THR A 137 3.63 -3.80 6.24
N ALA A 138 2.77 -3.02 5.58
CA ALA A 138 2.41 -1.67 6.02
C ALA A 138 1.22 -1.69 6.96
N TRP A 139 1.29 -0.83 7.97
CA TRP A 139 0.20 -0.56 8.90
C TRP A 139 -0.03 0.93 8.99
N TYR A 140 -1.29 1.34 9.07
CA TYR A 140 -1.63 2.71 9.44
C TYR A 140 -2.15 2.78 10.87
N ASP A 141 -1.92 3.93 11.48
CA ASP A 141 -2.45 4.31 12.77
C ASP A 141 -3.91 4.79 12.62
N LYS A 142 -4.79 4.28 13.47
CA LYS A 142 -6.23 4.60 13.51
C LYS A 142 -6.57 5.44 14.73
N ALA A 143 -5.69 6.38 15.10
CA ALA A 143 -5.92 7.33 16.17
C ALA A 143 -7.34 7.91 16.08
N SER A 144 -8.02 7.88 17.22
CA SER A 144 -9.40 8.35 17.33
C SER A 144 -9.67 8.84 18.74
N THR A 145 -10.70 9.65 18.91
CA THR A 145 -11.11 10.15 20.23
C THR A 145 -11.43 9.01 21.20
N SER A 146 -12.00 7.90 20.71
CA SER A 146 -12.29 6.72 21.53
C SER A 146 -11.03 6.03 22.01
N LEU A 147 -10.05 5.80 21.13
CA LEU A 147 -8.77 5.21 21.51
C LEU A 147 -8.02 6.12 22.49
N CYS A 148 -7.92 7.41 22.16
CA CYS A 148 -7.29 8.42 23.01
C CYS A 148 -7.88 8.49 24.42
N SER A 149 -9.19 8.31 24.56
CA SER A 149 -9.87 8.29 25.86
C SER A 149 -9.56 7.04 26.67
N ALA A 150 -9.31 5.90 26.01
CA ALA A 150 -8.93 4.64 26.66
C ALA A 150 -7.43 4.60 27.00
N ASP A 151 -6.59 5.14 26.12
CA ASP A 151 -5.14 5.23 26.27
C ASP A 151 -4.62 6.57 25.68
N PRO A 152 -4.13 7.50 26.53
CA PRO A 152 -3.56 8.76 26.08
C PRO A 152 -2.38 8.63 25.11
N GLY A 153 -1.69 7.49 25.09
CA GLY A 153 -0.61 7.20 24.14
C GLY A 153 -1.07 7.11 22.68
N THR A 154 -2.37 6.88 22.46
CA THR A 154 -3.01 6.71 21.15
C THR A 154 -3.69 7.98 20.63
N CYS A 155 -3.50 9.11 21.32
CA CYS A 155 -4.12 10.39 20.91
C CYS A 155 -3.48 11.01 19.66
N SER A 156 -2.21 10.70 19.41
CA SER A 156 -1.50 11.22 18.23
C SER A 156 -1.58 10.20 17.12
N ASP A 157 -1.96 10.65 15.92
CA ASP A 157 -1.77 9.85 14.72
C ASP A 157 -0.26 9.69 14.46
N LYS A 158 0.22 8.46 14.59
CA LYS A 158 1.63 8.10 14.42
C LYS A 158 1.97 7.86 12.93
N GLY A 159 0.98 7.83 12.05
CA GLY A 159 1.12 7.65 10.60
C GLY A 159 1.27 6.19 10.21
N VAL A 160 2.30 5.88 9.44
CA VAL A 160 2.51 4.54 8.87
C VAL A 160 3.76 3.90 9.45
N ARG A 161 3.65 2.62 9.81
CA ARG A 161 4.80 1.77 10.14
C ARG A 161 4.90 0.58 9.19
N LEU A 162 6.09 0.03 9.08
CA LEU A 162 6.39 -1.19 8.34
C LEU A 162 6.86 -2.28 9.29
N SER A 163 6.32 -3.49 9.17
CA SER A 163 6.89 -4.70 9.75
C SER A 163 7.79 -5.38 8.73
N PHE A 164 9.09 -5.53 9.01
CA PHE A 164 9.99 -6.38 8.22
C PHE A 164 10.11 -7.74 8.89
N LEU A 165 9.56 -8.76 8.26
CA LEU A 165 9.56 -10.15 8.72
C LEU A 165 10.60 -10.96 7.94
N ASP A 166 11.39 -11.78 8.63
CA ASP A 166 12.14 -12.87 8.00
C ASP A 166 11.32 -14.17 8.10
N PRO A 167 10.57 -14.56 7.05
CA PRO A 167 9.69 -15.72 7.10
C PRO A 167 10.46 -17.06 7.07
N GLN A 168 11.74 -17.05 6.66
CA GLN A 168 12.49 -18.28 6.41
C GLN A 168 13.33 -18.70 7.61
N THR A 169 13.82 -17.75 8.41
CA THR A 169 14.77 -18.04 9.49
C THR A 169 14.07 -18.28 10.82
N PRO A 170 14.11 -19.51 11.37
CA PRO A 170 13.56 -19.78 12.69
C PRO A 170 14.37 -19.10 13.79
N VAL A 171 13.69 -18.73 14.87
CA VAL A 171 14.36 -18.33 16.10
C VAL A 171 15.06 -19.54 16.71
N ALA A 172 16.32 -19.40 17.12
CA ALA A 172 17.06 -20.48 17.78
C ALA A 172 16.31 -20.94 19.05
N GLY A 173 16.02 -22.24 19.15
CA GLY A 173 15.23 -22.83 20.23
C GLY A 173 13.71 -22.73 20.06
N SER A 174 13.22 -21.98 19.06
CA SER A 174 11.79 -21.78 18.77
C SER A 174 11.53 -21.95 17.26
N PRO A 175 11.49 -23.20 16.74
CA PRO A 175 11.42 -23.48 15.30
C PRO A 175 10.15 -22.91 14.62
N ASP A 176 9.10 -22.66 15.39
CA ASP A 176 7.83 -22.10 14.90
C ASP A 176 7.76 -20.57 15.00
N GLN A 177 8.84 -19.90 15.41
CA GLN A 177 8.88 -18.44 15.52
C GLN A 177 9.77 -17.81 14.44
N ARG A 178 9.38 -16.62 13.98
CA ARG A 178 10.10 -15.79 13.00
C ARG A 178 10.25 -14.38 13.54
N ARG A 179 11.45 -13.81 13.42
CA ARG A 179 11.72 -12.45 13.90
C ARG A 179 11.16 -11.42 12.95
N TYR A 180 10.62 -10.35 13.51
CA TYR A 180 10.32 -9.13 12.76
C TYR A 180 10.63 -7.86 13.56
N ARG A 181 10.70 -6.75 12.84
CA ARG A 181 10.97 -5.43 13.41
C ARG A 181 10.15 -4.35 12.72
N HIS A 182 9.70 -3.38 13.52
CA HIS A 182 8.96 -2.23 13.03
C HIS A 182 9.86 -1.05 12.64
N VAL A 183 9.48 -0.34 11.58
CA VAL A 183 10.09 0.92 11.11
C VAL A 183 9.00 1.95 10.87
N LEU A 184 9.14 3.16 11.41
CA LEU A 184 8.17 4.23 11.18
C LEU A 184 8.49 5.00 9.89
N LEU A 185 7.51 5.19 9.01
CA LEU A 185 7.68 6.04 7.84
C LEU A 185 7.50 7.50 8.22
N VAL A 186 8.40 8.37 7.74
CA VAL A 186 8.38 9.79 8.10
C VAL A 186 8.55 10.71 6.89
N GLU A 187 7.89 11.87 6.92
CA GLU A 187 8.06 12.92 5.92
C GLU A 187 9.12 13.93 6.41
N PRO A 188 10.27 14.05 5.72
CA PRO A 188 11.32 14.96 6.14
C PRO A 188 11.00 16.41 5.75
N TYR A 189 11.34 17.35 6.63
CA TYR A 189 11.14 18.79 6.40
C TYR A 189 12.17 19.63 7.19
N TYR A 190 12.29 20.91 6.85
CA TYR A 190 12.99 21.87 7.69
C TYR A 190 12.01 22.55 8.64
N ASN A 191 12.30 22.52 9.95
CA ASN A 191 11.47 23.24 10.92
C ASN A 191 11.67 24.77 10.83
N SER A 192 10.90 25.53 11.60
CA SER A 192 10.94 27.00 11.61
C SER A 192 12.32 27.60 11.94
N ASN A 193 13.22 26.82 12.53
CA ASN A 193 14.59 27.20 12.84
C ASN A 193 15.60 26.74 11.79
N GLY A 194 15.14 26.28 10.61
CA GLY A 194 16.00 25.80 9.52
C GLY A 194 16.68 24.45 9.77
N ASN A 195 16.24 23.70 10.79
CA ASN A 195 16.83 22.41 11.13
C ASN A 195 16.08 21.25 10.46
N ALA A 196 16.83 20.26 9.96
CA ALA A 196 16.24 19.02 9.46
C ALA A 196 15.49 18.30 10.59
N SER A 197 14.23 17.97 10.29
CA SER A 197 13.28 17.28 11.16
C SER A 197 12.41 16.36 10.28
N TYR A 198 11.47 15.66 10.89
CA TYR A 198 10.50 14.83 10.20
C TYR A 198 9.20 14.75 10.99
N LYS A 199 8.10 14.42 10.30
CA LYS A 199 6.76 14.26 10.87
C LYS A 199 6.17 12.92 10.42
N ALA A 200 5.10 12.48 11.07
CA ALA A 200 4.37 11.29 10.69
C ALA A 200 3.84 11.42 9.25
N VAL A 201 3.73 10.28 8.56
CA VAL A 201 3.05 10.19 7.28
C VAL A 201 1.60 9.81 7.55
N ASP A 202 0.72 10.81 7.62
CA ASP A 202 -0.73 10.66 7.78
C ASP A 202 -1.34 10.09 6.49
N LEU A 203 -1.68 8.79 6.54
CA LEU A 203 -1.87 7.93 5.38
C LEU A 203 -2.36 6.53 5.80
N HIS A 204 -3.32 5.95 5.06
CA HIS A 204 -3.72 4.54 5.21
C HIS A 204 -2.67 3.50 4.75
N ALA A 205 -1.82 3.85 3.77
CA ALA A 205 -0.83 2.97 3.16
C ALA A 205 -1.41 1.61 2.73
N GLY A 206 -2.58 1.67 2.07
CA GLY A 206 -3.34 0.48 1.67
C GLY A 206 -2.58 -0.48 0.75
N GLY A 207 -1.53 0.00 0.05
CA GLY A 207 -0.58 -0.90 -0.60
C GLY A 207 0.84 -0.38 -0.66
N ILE A 208 1.76 -1.33 -0.75
CA ILE A 208 3.20 -1.09 -0.83
C ILE A 208 3.84 -2.01 -1.86
N ALA A 209 4.88 -1.52 -2.53
CA ALA A 209 5.57 -2.29 -3.55
C ALA A 209 7.07 -2.05 -3.47
N TRP A 210 7.87 -3.10 -3.30
CA TRP A 210 9.32 -3.00 -3.24
C TRP A 210 9.95 -3.36 -4.58
N TYR A 211 10.68 -2.40 -5.15
CA TYR A 211 11.44 -2.59 -6.37
C TYR A 211 12.87 -2.03 -6.26
N LYS A 212 13.89 -2.87 -6.52
CA LYS A 212 15.31 -2.57 -6.29
C LYS A 212 15.55 -2.01 -4.89
N ASN A 213 15.97 -0.75 -4.79
CA ASN A 213 16.23 -0.10 -3.50
C ASN A 213 15.02 0.67 -2.96
N TYR A 214 13.94 0.78 -3.73
CA TYR A 214 12.85 1.68 -3.43
C TYR A 214 11.60 0.93 -2.97
N LEU A 215 11.00 1.45 -1.91
CA LEU A 215 9.67 1.08 -1.48
C LEU A 215 8.70 2.17 -1.93
N TYR A 216 7.75 1.79 -2.77
CA TYR A 216 6.60 2.61 -3.12
C TYR A 216 5.50 2.39 -2.09
N VAL A 217 4.81 3.46 -1.73
CA VAL A 217 3.67 3.44 -0.84
C VAL A 217 2.55 4.22 -1.51
N ALA A 218 1.38 3.61 -1.61
CA ALA A 218 0.19 4.22 -2.18
C ALA A 218 -0.26 5.39 -1.29
N ASP A 219 -0.42 6.59 -1.85
CA ASP A 219 -0.85 7.80 -1.14
C ASP A 219 -2.22 8.20 -1.68
N THR A 220 -3.24 7.41 -1.33
CA THR A 220 -4.67 7.44 -1.71
C THR A 220 -5.03 8.53 -2.72
N MET A 221 -5.06 9.80 -2.31
CA MET A 221 -5.57 10.90 -3.14
C MET A 221 -4.50 11.62 -3.96
N ASN A 222 -3.24 11.44 -3.61
CA ASN A 222 -2.12 12.20 -4.14
C ASN A 222 -1.31 11.44 -5.19
N GLY A 223 -1.19 10.12 -5.08
CA GLY A 223 -0.38 9.29 -5.98
C GLY A 223 0.49 8.31 -5.19
N LEU A 224 1.81 8.50 -5.19
CA LEU A 224 2.77 7.62 -4.52
C LEU A 224 3.77 8.39 -3.66
N ARG A 225 4.15 7.80 -2.54
CA ARG A 225 5.37 8.14 -1.78
C ARG A 225 6.44 7.09 -2.04
N VAL A 226 7.70 7.50 -1.97
CA VAL A 226 8.85 6.62 -2.23
C VAL A 226 9.84 6.74 -1.09
N PHE A 227 10.27 5.59 -0.59
CA PHE A 227 11.26 5.42 0.46
C PHE A 227 12.43 4.59 -0.08
N ASP A 228 13.60 4.70 0.55
CA ASP A 228 14.81 3.97 0.13
C ASP A 228 15.21 2.97 1.21
N MET A 229 15.25 1.68 0.87
CA MET A 229 15.61 0.56 1.76
C MET A 229 17.02 0.67 2.35
N ARG A 230 17.84 1.58 1.83
CA ARG A 230 19.19 1.89 2.31
C ARG A 230 19.23 3.11 3.23
N SER A 231 18.08 3.71 3.53
CA SER A 231 17.96 4.93 4.34
C SER A 231 17.05 4.68 5.55
N ILE A 232 17.34 3.64 6.33
CA ILE A 232 16.66 3.39 7.61
C ILE A 232 17.50 4.05 8.70
N LEU A 233 16.98 5.10 9.34
CA LEU A 233 17.68 5.85 10.37
C LEU A 233 17.44 5.23 11.75
N ASP A 234 18.50 5.07 12.53
CA ASP A 234 18.49 4.44 13.85
C ASP A 234 18.63 5.48 14.96
N LEU A 235 17.59 5.59 15.78
CA LEU A 235 17.55 6.52 16.91
C LEU A 235 18.05 5.91 18.22
N ASN A 236 18.34 4.60 18.26
CA ASN A 236 18.84 3.93 19.46
C ASN A 236 19.83 2.82 19.07
N PRO A 237 20.95 3.15 18.41
CA PRO A 237 21.93 2.18 17.94
C PRO A 237 22.53 1.27 19.02
N ASP A 238 22.53 1.69 20.30
CA ASP A 238 23.01 0.85 21.41
C ASP A 238 22.00 -0.20 21.88
N GLN A 239 20.77 -0.17 21.34
CA GLN A 239 19.63 -1.00 21.71
C GLN A 239 19.16 -0.89 23.17
N ASN A 240 19.53 0.19 23.85
CA ASN A 240 19.14 0.48 25.21
C ASN A 240 18.13 1.63 25.26
N ALA A 241 16.86 1.31 25.01
CA ALA A 241 15.77 2.29 25.02
C ALA A 241 15.60 3.03 26.37
N ALA A 242 16.25 2.58 27.46
CA ALA A 242 16.24 3.26 28.75
C ALA A 242 17.19 4.47 28.84
N VAL A 243 17.98 4.75 27.82
CA VAL A 243 18.92 5.89 27.76
C VAL A 243 18.74 6.63 26.44
N ASP A 244 19.01 7.94 26.43
CA ASP A 244 19.02 8.73 25.19
C ASP A 244 20.40 8.63 24.53
N ASP A 245 20.43 8.24 23.26
CA ASP A 245 21.67 8.10 22.49
C ASP A 245 22.18 9.45 22.01
N THR A 246 23.51 9.59 21.86
CA THR A 246 24.11 10.74 21.20
C THR A 246 24.05 10.52 19.69
N THR A 247 23.45 11.46 18.97
CA THR A 247 23.35 11.43 17.51
C THR A 247 24.68 11.83 16.86
N LEU A 248 24.84 11.59 15.54
CA LEU A 248 26.10 11.87 14.82
C LEU A 248 26.47 13.36 14.83
N ASN A 249 25.49 14.25 14.94
CA ASN A 249 25.69 15.69 15.06
C ASN A 249 25.75 16.20 16.52
N GLY A 250 25.92 15.30 17.50
CA GLY A 250 26.10 15.66 18.91
C GLY A 250 24.82 16.02 19.67
N LEU A 251 23.65 15.80 19.08
CA LEU A 251 22.35 15.95 19.75
C LEU A 251 21.95 14.67 20.48
N LYS A 252 20.68 14.57 20.88
CA LYS A 252 20.10 13.39 21.52
C LYS A 252 18.94 12.81 20.73
N SER A 253 18.73 11.51 20.86
CA SER A 253 17.52 10.81 20.39
C SER A 253 16.83 10.13 21.57
N ASN A 254 15.51 10.19 21.60
CA ASN A 254 14.68 9.63 22.65
C ASN A 254 13.57 8.78 22.04
N VAL A 255 13.64 7.47 22.32
CA VAL A 255 12.69 6.46 21.83
C VAL A 255 11.69 6.03 22.92
N ARG A 256 11.37 6.93 23.87
CA ARG A 256 10.45 6.66 24.98
C ARG A 256 9.22 7.57 24.98
N ALA A 257 9.35 8.79 24.45
CA ALA A 257 8.25 9.74 24.40
C ALA A 257 7.27 9.37 23.28
N GLU A 258 6.19 8.70 23.66
CA GLU A 258 5.19 8.19 22.72
C GLU A 258 4.45 9.29 21.97
N SER A 259 4.23 10.47 22.55
CA SER A 259 3.50 11.57 21.90
C SER A 259 4.38 12.50 21.07
N LYS A 260 5.68 12.20 20.90
CA LYS A 260 6.63 13.09 20.22
C LYS A 260 7.22 12.47 18.96
N ILE A 261 7.43 13.33 17.98
CA ILE A 261 8.07 13.01 16.70
C ILE A 261 8.96 14.16 16.23
N GLY A 262 9.97 13.82 15.43
CA GLY A 262 10.86 14.78 14.80
C GLY A 262 11.83 15.40 15.79
N ARG A 263 12.48 16.48 15.36
CA ARG A 263 13.43 17.23 16.18
C ARG A 263 12.72 18.34 16.96
N GLN A 264 12.70 18.21 18.29
CA GLN A 264 12.12 19.19 19.21
C GLN A 264 13.12 19.50 20.32
N SER A 265 13.36 20.78 20.61
CA SER A 265 14.31 21.22 21.65
C SER A 265 15.66 20.49 21.59
N ASN A 266 16.20 20.31 20.37
CA ASN A 266 17.45 19.60 20.09
C ASN A 266 17.46 18.09 20.47
N VAL A 267 16.29 17.46 20.53
CA VAL A 267 16.14 16.01 20.69
C VAL A 267 15.31 15.44 19.54
N TYR A 268 15.74 14.32 18.97
CA TYR A 268 14.98 13.57 17.96
C TYR A 268 14.04 12.56 18.65
N TYR A 269 12.78 12.53 18.22
CA TYR A 269 11.74 11.65 18.73
C TYR A 269 11.06 10.87 17.61
N SER A 270 10.42 9.76 17.94
CA SER A 270 9.93 8.80 16.94
C SER A 270 8.73 7.97 17.41
N HIS A 271 7.86 8.49 18.29
CA HIS A 271 6.72 7.73 18.82
C HIS A 271 7.13 6.35 19.38
N THR A 272 8.26 6.29 20.12
CA THR A 272 8.91 5.06 20.64
C THR A 272 9.59 4.14 19.63
N TYR A 273 9.51 4.40 18.32
CA TYR A 273 10.16 3.56 17.32
C TYR A 273 11.67 3.78 17.30
N ARG A 274 12.45 2.70 17.35
CA ARG A 274 13.90 2.80 17.15
C ARG A 274 14.27 3.27 15.74
N TYR A 275 13.52 2.85 14.74
CA TYR A 275 13.83 3.10 13.34
C TYR A 275 12.81 4.03 12.70
N VAL A 276 13.32 5.02 11.97
CA VAL A 276 12.51 5.85 11.06
C VAL A 276 13.05 5.75 9.64
N MET A 277 12.18 5.78 8.64
CA MET A 277 12.55 5.76 7.23
C MET A 277 11.99 7.00 6.55
N PRO A 278 12.83 7.99 6.19
CA PRO A 278 12.38 9.22 5.56
C PRO A 278 11.97 8.97 4.11
N GLN A 279 10.89 9.62 3.70
CA GLN A 279 10.50 9.71 2.30
C GLN A 279 11.61 10.38 1.49
N VAL A 280 11.97 9.78 0.35
CA VAL A 280 13.03 10.28 -0.55
C VAL A 280 12.51 10.89 -1.83
N ALA A 281 11.31 10.47 -2.27
CA ALA A 281 10.64 11.03 -3.43
C ALA A 281 9.11 10.86 -3.32
N SER A 282 8.39 11.47 -4.23
CA SER A 282 6.95 11.22 -4.42
C SER A 282 6.59 11.37 -5.89
N TYR A 283 5.45 10.79 -6.25
CA TYR A 283 4.81 10.97 -7.54
C TYR A 283 3.38 11.44 -7.30
N LYS A 284 2.97 12.48 -8.03
CA LYS A 284 1.65 13.10 -7.87
C LYS A 284 0.83 12.92 -9.14
N PHE A 285 -0.47 12.67 -9.00
CA PHE A 285 -1.37 12.59 -10.14
C PHE A 285 -1.32 13.87 -10.98
N VAL A 286 -1.32 13.68 -12.31
CA VAL A 286 -1.42 14.78 -13.28
C VAL A 286 -2.87 15.19 -13.47
N ALA A 287 -3.78 14.22 -13.54
CA ALA A 287 -5.21 14.47 -13.61
C ALA A 287 -5.71 15.14 -12.31
N ALA A 288 -6.78 15.93 -12.43
CA ALA A 288 -7.43 16.52 -11.27
C ALA A 288 -8.07 15.42 -10.41
N GLN A 289 -7.99 15.59 -9.08
CA GLN A 289 -8.62 14.68 -8.15
C GLN A 289 -10.09 15.06 -7.96
N GLY A 290 -10.98 14.16 -8.40
CA GLY A 290 -12.43 14.31 -8.26
C GLY A 290 -13.03 13.45 -7.14
N ASN A 291 -12.25 12.49 -6.61
CA ASN A 291 -12.69 11.67 -5.48
C ASN A 291 -12.62 12.46 -4.16
N SER A 292 -13.30 11.94 -3.15
CA SER A 292 -13.14 12.35 -1.74
C SER A 292 -12.49 11.22 -0.93
N SER A 293 -12.38 11.39 0.40
CA SER A 293 -11.98 10.33 1.33
C SER A 293 -13.06 9.26 1.55
N ALA A 294 -14.26 9.41 0.98
CA ALA A 294 -15.31 8.40 1.06
C ALA A 294 -14.90 7.10 0.37
N GLY A 295 -15.59 6.00 0.68
CA GLY A 295 -15.38 4.70 0.01
C GLY A 295 -15.78 4.71 -1.47
N THR A 296 -16.67 5.60 -1.89
CA THR A 296 -17.21 5.69 -3.26
C THR A 296 -16.24 6.38 -4.23
N CYS A 297 -16.39 6.13 -5.53
CA CYS A 297 -15.50 6.66 -6.57
C CYS A 297 -16.22 7.49 -7.62
N VAL A 298 -15.46 8.28 -8.38
CA VAL A 298 -15.96 9.03 -9.55
C VAL A 298 -15.50 8.39 -10.86
N ALA A 299 -16.31 8.50 -11.92
CA ALA A 299 -16.05 7.87 -13.22
C ALA A 299 -14.75 8.32 -13.92
N THR A 300 -14.31 9.56 -13.71
CA THR A 300 -13.21 10.19 -14.46
C THR A 300 -12.29 11.02 -13.56
N GLY A 301 -11.14 11.44 -14.09
CA GLY A 301 -10.10 12.15 -13.31
C GLY A 301 -9.09 11.20 -12.69
N ALA A 302 -8.27 11.71 -11.76
CA ALA A 302 -7.27 10.93 -11.05
C ALA A 302 -7.91 9.80 -10.24
N PRO A 303 -7.28 8.62 -10.18
CA PRO A 303 -7.75 7.55 -9.34
C PRO A 303 -7.42 7.76 -7.87
N LYS A 304 -7.96 6.89 -7.01
CA LYS A 304 -7.39 6.61 -5.69
C LYS A 304 -6.26 5.58 -5.81
N ALA A 305 -5.07 5.90 -5.35
CA ALA A 305 -4.01 4.90 -5.16
C ALA A 305 -4.29 4.13 -3.86
N SER A 306 -5.09 3.06 -3.94
CA SER A 306 -5.49 2.28 -2.76
C SER A 306 -4.52 1.13 -2.49
N TYR A 307 -4.10 0.41 -3.53
CA TYR A 307 -3.18 -0.71 -3.44
C TYR A 307 -2.22 -0.72 -4.63
N ILE A 308 -1.05 -1.32 -4.44
CA ILE A 308 -0.01 -1.37 -5.47
C ILE A 308 0.82 -2.65 -5.39
N SER A 309 1.29 -3.11 -6.54
CA SER A 309 2.23 -4.23 -6.64
C SER A 309 3.18 -4.05 -7.82
N ILE A 310 4.16 -4.93 -7.97
CA ILE A 310 5.05 -4.96 -9.14
C ILE A 310 4.69 -6.15 -10.02
N ASP A 311 4.72 -5.92 -11.33
CA ASP A 311 4.84 -6.97 -12.33
C ASP A 311 6.25 -6.93 -12.93
N ARG A 312 7.05 -7.94 -12.59
CA ARG A 312 8.41 -8.15 -13.13
C ARG A 312 8.47 -9.34 -14.10
N SER A 313 7.33 -9.82 -14.60
CA SER A 313 7.27 -10.96 -15.53
C SER A 313 8.09 -10.72 -16.80
N ASN A 314 8.10 -9.46 -17.28
CA ASN A 314 9.04 -9.01 -18.30
C ASN A 314 10.11 -8.11 -17.64
N VAL A 315 11.30 -8.66 -17.43
CA VAL A 315 12.43 -7.93 -16.80
C VAL A 315 12.88 -6.70 -17.58
N ALA A 316 12.61 -6.61 -18.89
CA ALA A 316 12.97 -5.44 -19.70
C ALA A 316 11.96 -4.29 -19.57
N SER A 317 10.74 -4.60 -19.13
CA SER A 317 9.64 -3.64 -18.96
C SER A 317 8.85 -3.94 -17.68
N PRO A 318 9.49 -3.83 -16.50
CA PRO A 318 8.79 -3.92 -15.21
C PRO A 318 7.72 -2.82 -15.11
N ALA A 319 6.61 -3.13 -14.44
CA ALA A 319 5.52 -2.18 -14.24
C ALA A 319 5.04 -2.20 -12.79
N LEU A 320 4.71 -1.02 -12.26
CA LEU A 320 3.92 -0.88 -11.05
C LEU A 320 2.44 -0.99 -11.42
N ILE A 321 1.72 -1.87 -10.75
CA ILE A 321 0.26 -1.98 -10.85
C ILE A 321 -0.33 -1.15 -9.72
N MET A 322 -1.36 -0.37 -10.04
CA MET A 322 -2.05 0.51 -9.08
C MET A 322 -3.55 0.39 -9.30
N GLY A 323 -4.33 0.28 -8.23
CA GLY A 323 -5.78 0.30 -8.35
C GLY A 323 -6.51 1.03 -7.24
N GLU A 324 -7.81 1.18 -7.46
CA GLU A 324 -8.74 1.89 -6.59
C GLU A 324 -9.56 0.90 -5.76
N TYR A 325 -9.68 1.20 -4.47
CA TYR A 325 -10.80 0.73 -3.66
C TYR A 325 -12.00 1.64 -3.92
N CYS A 326 -13.11 1.03 -4.31
CA CYS A 326 -14.39 1.68 -4.50
C CYS A 326 -15.48 0.82 -3.91
N ASP A 327 -16.27 1.38 -3.01
CA ASP A 327 -17.51 0.80 -2.50
C ASP A 327 -18.65 1.32 -3.37
N SER A 328 -19.19 0.47 -4.26
CA SER A 328 -20.13 0.92 -5.29
C SER A 328 -21.58 0.83 -4.81
N ASP A 329 -22.35 1.88 -5.10
CA ASP A 329 -23.78 1.96 -4.77
C ASP A 329 -24.59 2.49 -5.97
N ASP A 330 -25.92 2.62 -5.81
CA ASP A 330 -26.81 3.09 -6.88
C ASP A 330 -26.49 4.51 -7.37
N THR A 331 -25.88 5.34 -6.53
CA THR A 331 -25.49 6.73 -6.82
C THR A 331 -24.03 6.86 -7.29
N HIS A 332 -23.18 5.91 -6.92
CA HIS A 332 -21.77 5.80 -7.27
C HIS A 332 -21.48 4.39 -7.81
N PRO A 333 -21.89 4.09 -9.06
CA PRO A 333 -21.79 2.73 -9.62
C PRO A 333 -20.36 2.29 -9.96
N GLU A 334 -19.37 3.16 -9.77
CA GLU A 334 -17.98 2.94 -10.10
C GLU A 334 -17.34 1.82 -9.25
N LYS A 335 -16.88 0.78 -9.96
CA LYS A 335 -16.19 -0.36 -9.34
C LYS A 335 -14.69 -0.12 -9.09
N GLY A 336 -14.19 1.04 -9.51
CA GLY A 336 -12.77 1.37 -9.54
C GLY A 336 -12.07 0.97 -10.82
N ARG A 337 -10.80 1.36 -10.92
CA ARG A 337 -9.92 1.11 -12.06
C ARG A 337 -8.60 0.52 -11.59
N VAL A 338 -7.91 -0.17 -12.50
CA VAL A 338 -6.53 -0.62 -12.33
C VAL A 338 -5.68 -0.12 -13.49
N GLY A 339 -4.50 0.44 -13.20
CA GLY A 339 -3.55 0.99 -14.14
C GLY A 339 -2.16 0.38 -14.01
N ALA A 340 -1.36 0.48 -15.07
CA ALA A 340 0.04 0.03 -15.08
C ALA A 340 0.98 1.18 -15.43
N LEU A 341 1.95 1.44 -14.55
CA LEU A 341 2.94 2.51 -14.68
C LEU A 341 4.31 1.90 -14.98
N PRO A 342 5.04 2.38 -15.99
CA PRO A 342 6.32 1.79 -16.36
C PRO A 342 7.39 2.12 -15.31
N ILE A 343 8.24 1.14 -15.02
CA ILE A 343 9.43 1.32 -14.19
C ILE A 343 10.66 1.39 -15.12
N ASP A 344 11.60 2.26 -14.78
CA ASP A 344 12.94 2.21 -15.33
C ASP A 344 13.75 1.23 -14.48
N ASP A 345 13.99 0.03 -15.03
CA ASP A 345 14.77 -1.00 -14.34
C ASP A 345 16.10 -0.41 -13.87
N THR A 346 16.83 0.33 -14.70
CA THR A 346 18.17 0.84 -14.36
C THR A 346 18.21 1.61 -13.05
N THR A 347 17.22 2.47 -12.83
CA THR A 347 17.16 3.33 -11.64
C THR A 347 16.30 2.71 -10.53
N GLY A 348 15.35 1.84 -10.86
CA GLY A 348 14.32 1.35 -9.93
C GLY A 348 13.20 2.36 -9.67
N LEU A 349 13.24 3.53 -10.33
CA LEU A 349 12.23 4.60 -10.26
C LEU A 349 11.21 4.46 -11.40
N LEU A 350 10.05 5.12 -11.30
CA LEU A 350 9.09 5.16 -12.41
C LEU A 350 9.69 5.84 -13.63
N ARG A 351 9.49 5.26 -14.81
CA ARG A 351 10.02 5.75 -16.08
C ARG A 351 9.24 6.98 -16.53
N ALA A 352 9.87 8.14 -16.51
CA ALA A 352 9.29 9.39 -17.01
C ALA A 352 9.87 9.77 -18.38
N THR A 353 9.01 10.30 -19.26
CA THR A 353 9.41 10.95 -20.52
C THR A 353 8.88 12.38 -20.50
N GLY A 354 9.75 13.37 -20.72
CA GLY A 354 9.35 14.78 -20.62
C GLY A 354 8.84 15.19 -19.23
N GLY A 355 9.32 14.52 -18.17
CA GLY A 355 8.91 14.81 -16.78
C GLY A 355 7.57 14.18 -16.34
N VAL A 356 6.94 13.38 -17.20
CA VAL A 356 5.68 12.68 -16.90
C VAL A 356 5.89 11.18 -17.01
N VAL A 357 5.42 10.44 -16.01
CA VAL A 357 5.25 8.99 -16.07
C VAL A 357 3.90 8.73 -16.72
N THR A 358 3.91 8.19 -17.94
CA THR A 358 2.69 7.87 -18.68
C THR A 358 2.28 6.43 -18.39
N ALA A 359 1.06 6.23 -17.90
CA ALA A 359 0.53 4.89 -17.70
C ALA A 359 0.39 4.17 -19.05
N THR A 360 0.76 2.89 -19.07
CA THR A 360 0.80 2.06 -20.28
C THR A 360 -0.54 1.40 -20.59
N SER A 361 -1.37 1.20 -19.56
CA SER A 361 -2.72 0.65 -19.69
C SER A 361 -3.56 1.04 -18.48
N ALA A 362 -4.88 1.10 -18.65
CA ALA A 362 -5.83 1.11 -17.55
C ALA A 362 -7.13 0.38 -17.95
N TYR A 363 -7.79 -0.23 -16.98
CA TYR A 363 -9.04 -0.97 -17.15
C TYR A 363 -9.99 -0.63 -16.00
N TYR A 364 -11.29 -0.60 -16.27
CA TYR A 364 -12.30 -0.63 -15.22
C TYR A 364 -12.30 -2.01 -14.55
N LEU A 365 -12.40 -2.03 -13.22
CA LEU A 365 -12.41 -3.27 -12.46
C LEU A 365 -13.71 -4.06 -12.70
N PRO A 366 -13.64 -5.39 -12.75
CA PRO A 366 -14.82 -6.23 -12.89
C PRO A 366 -15.71 -6.19 -11.65
N ARG A 367 -15.15 -5.90 -10.46
CA ARG A 367 -15.83 -5.87 -9.16
C ARG A 367 -15.32 -4.71 -8.31
N ASP A 368 -16.22 -4.16 -7.51
CA ASP A 368 -15.97 -3.18 -6.46
C ASP A 368 -15.33 -3.86 -5.23
N LEU A 369 -15.03 -3.10 -4.18
CA LEU A 369 -14.42 -3.56 -2.91
C LEU A 369 -13.07 -4.29 -3.09
N THR A 370 -12.40 -4.06 -4.22
CA THR A 370 -11.06 -4.59 -4.45
C THR A 370 -10.10 -3.87 -3.51
N GLN A 371 -9.34 -4.63 -2.72
CA GLN A 371 -8.35 -4.12 -1.75
C GLN A 371 -6.90 -4.44 -2.13
N GLY A 372 -6.70 -5.34 -3.09
CA GLY A 372 -5.36 -5.73 -3.53
C GLY A 372 -5.38 -6.18 -4.98
N ALA A 373 -4.30 -5.88 -5.71
CA ALA A 373 -4.12 -6.36 -7.07
C ALA A 373 -2.67 -6.72 -7.34
N ALA A 374 -2.45 -7.88 -7.95
CA ALA A 374 -1.15 -8.29 -8.50
C ALA A 374 -1.29 -8.69 -9.96
N ARG A 375 -0.22 -8.50 -10.75
CA ARG A 375 -0.17 -9.00 -12.13
C ARG A 375 1.08 -9.82 -12.33
N TYR A 376 0.91 -11.03 -12.85
CA TYR A 376 2.03 -11.93 -13.16
C TYR A 376 1.71 -12.75 -14.41
N ASN A 377 2.66 -12.84 -15.33
CA ASN A 377 2.56 -13.54 -16.62
C ASN A 377 1.23 -13.27 -17.36
N GLY A 378 0.80 -12.00 -17.39
CA GLY A 378 -0.42 -11.56 -18.08
C GLY A 378 -1.74 -11.85 -17.35
N THR A 379 -1.70 -12.51 -16.19
CA THR A 379 -2.86 -12.73 -15.33
C THR A 379 -2.88 -11.68 -14.22
N TYR A 380 -4.05 -11.07 -14.01
CA TYR A 380 -4.34 -10.23 -12.86
C TYR A 380 -4.96 -11.08 -11.76
N TYR A 381 -4.60 -10.78 -10.52
CA TYR A 381 -5.17 -11.33 -9.30
C TYR A 381 -5.74 -10.18 -8.49
N PHE A 382 -6.95 -10.35 -7.94
CA PHE A 382 -7.61 -9.33 -7.15
C PHE A 382 -8.12 -9.91 -5.85
N ASN A 383 -7.78 -9.27 -4.73
CA ASN A 383 -8.44 -9.49 -3.46
C ASN A 383 -9.60 -8.53 -3.33
N ARG A 384 -10.75 -9.07 -2.95
CA ARG A 384 -11.95 -8.30 -2.57
C ARG A 384 -12.27 -8.60 -1.12
N SER A 385 -12.46 -7.54 -0.34
CA SER A 385 -12.55 -7.62 1.11
C SER A 385 -13.95 -7.33 1.61
N TRP A 386 -14.27 -7.90 2.78
CA TRP A 386 -15.51 -7.72 3.50
C TRP A 386 -15.21 -7.70 5.00
N LEU A 387 -16.03 -6.95 5.73
CA LEU A 387 -15.96 -6.82 7.18
C LEU A 387 -16.42 -8.09 7.91
N ASP A 388 -17.50 -8.72 7.43
CA ASP A 388 -18.27 -9.71 8.17
C ASP A 388 -18.39 -11.08 7.49
N HIS A 389 -17.90 -11.23 6.25
CA HIS A 389 -17.98 -12.48 5.48
C HIS A 389 -16.65 -12.80 4.79
N SER A 390 -16.54 -14.00 4.19
CA SER A 390 -15.33 -14.39 3.46
C SER A 390 -15.02 -13.42 2.32
N GLY A 391 -13.77 -12.98 2.26
CA GLY A 391 -13.24 -12.28 1.10
C GLY A 391 -13.24 -13.17 -0.15
N SER A 392 -12.92 -12.56 -1.29
CA SER A 392 -12.72 -13.31 -2.53
C SER A 392 -11.41 -12.99 -3.21
N LEU A 393 -10.75 -14.04 -3.69
CA LEU A 393 -9.67 -13.98 -4.64
C LEU A 393 -10.22 -14.24 -6.05
N ARG A 394 -9.95 -13.29 -6.95
CA ARG A 394 -10.36 -13.33 -8.36
C ARG A 394 -9.15 -13.33 -9.26
N ARG A 395 -9.34 -13.83 -10.48
CA ARG A 395 -8.34 -13.82 -11.53
C ARG A 395 -8.96 -13.18 -12.77
N ALA A 396 -8.17 -12.47 -13.55
CA ALA A 396 -8.60 -11.92 -14.83
C ALA A 396 -7.45 -11.90 -15.84
N THR A 397 -7.79 -11.88 -17.13
CA THR A 397 -6.83 -11.73 -18.23
C THR A 397 -7.30 -10.65 -19.19
N VAL A 398 -6.36 -10.06 -19.93
CA VAL A 398 -6.73 -9.11 -20.98
C VAL A 398 -7.05 -9.87 -22.26
N THR A 399 -8.33 -9.94 -22.62
CA THR A 399 -8.82 -10.60 -23.84
C THR A 399 -9.65 -9.62 -24.67
N GLY A 400 -9.34 -9.48 -25.97
CA GLY A 400 -10.05 -8.51 -26.83
C GLY A 400 -9.90 -7.06 -26.38
N GLY A 401 -8.80 -6.72 -25.68
CA GLY A 401 -8.56 -5.40 -25.11
C GLY A 401 -9.33 -5.10 -23.83
N ARG A 402 -10.03 -6.07 -23.24
CA ARG A 402 -10.81 -5.93 -22.01
C ARG A 402 -10.24 -6.82 -20.91
N LEU A 403 -10.35 -6.38 -19.66
CA LEU A 403 -10.06 -7.19 -18.50
C LEU A 403 -11.26 -8.13 -18.23
N VAL A 404 -11.06 -9.42 -18.47
CA VAL A 404 -12.11 -10.45 -18.39
C VAL A 404 -11.79 -11.42 -17.27
N ASP A 405 -12.78 -11.70 -16.42
CA ASP A 405 -12.67 -12.71 -15.35
C ASP A 405 -12.17 -14.05 -15.93
N TYR A 406 -11.18 -14.65 -15.26
CA TYR A 406 -10.65 -15.97 -15.54
C TYR A 406 -11.08 -16.93 -14.42
N GLY A 407 -11.89 -17.92 -14.80
CA GLY A 407 -12.48 -18.87 -13.85
C GLY A 407 -13.47 -18.23 -12.87
N GLY A 408 -13.80 -18.99 -11.82
CA GLY A 408 -14.73 -18.61 -10.77
C GLY A 408 -14.12 -17.87 -9.59
N ASN A 409 -15.00 -17.53 -8.64
CA ASN A 409 -14.65 -16.99 -7.33
C ASN A 409 -13.84 -18.00 -6.52
N ILE A 410 -12.73 -17.57 -5.92
CA ILE A 410 -12.05 -18.34 -4.88
C ILE A 410 -12.39 -17.70 -3.54
N THR A 411 -13.10 -18.42 -2.69
CA THR A 411 -13.35 -17.99 -1.30
C THR A 411 -12.01 -17.85 -0.58
N ASN A 412 -11.80 -16.71 0.07
CA ASN A 412 -10.56 -16.33 0.73
C ASN A 412 -10.86 -15.94 2.19
N ALA A 413 -9.82 -15.58 2.96
CA ALA A 413 -9.98 -15.12 4.34
C ALA A 413 -10.94 -13.93 4.45
N VAL A 414 -11.45 -13.65 5.65
CA VAL A 414 -12.16 -12.40 6.01
C VAL A 414 -11.14 -11.25 6.10
N GLY A 415 -11.50 -10.08 5.55
CA GLY A 415 -10.61 -8.91 5.53
C GLY A 415 -9.30 -9.04 4.72
N PRO A 416 -9.22 -9.72 3.55
CA PRO A 416 -7.97 -9.87 2.82
C PRO A 416 -7.62 -8.58 2.07
N GLU A 417 -6.39 -8.12 2.23
CA GLU A 417 -5.94 -6.82 1.72
C GLU A 417 -5.00 -6.96 0.50
N ASP A 418 -3.89 -6.24 0.48
CA ASP A 418 -2.99 -6.11 -0.67
C ASP A 418 -2.37 -7.45 -1.11
N LEU A 419 -1.81 -7.49 -2.33
CA LEU A 419 -1.26 -8.70 -2.96
C LEU A 419 0.19 -8.53 -3.41
N TYR A 420 1.00 -9.56 -3.18
CA TYR A 420 2.40 -9.64 -3.63
C TYR A 420 2.71 -11.01 -4.24
N ILE A 421 3.51 -11.03 -5.31
CA ILE A 421 3.93 -12.27 -5.99
C ILE A 421 5.37 -12.60 -5.61
N GLU A 422 5.58 -13.82 -5.11
CA GLU A 422 6.90 -14.43 -5.06
C GLU A 422 7.09 -15.35 -6.26
N HIS A 423 8.12 -15.07 -7.08
CA HIS A 423 8.35 -15.74 -8.35
C HIS A 423 9.02 -17.11 -8.25
N GLY A 424 9.60 -17.46 -7.10
CA GLY A 424 10.33 -18.71 -6.88
C GLY A 424 11.67 -18.78 -7.64
N GLN A 425 12.21 -17.66 -8.11
CA GLN A 425 13.43 -17.62 -8.95
C GLN A 425 14.75 -17.83 -8.19
N SER A 426 14.73 -17.76 -6.85
CA SER A 426 15.91 -17.95 -5.99
C SER A 426 16.50 -19.36 -5.99
N LEU A 427 15.77 -20.37 -6.49
CA LEU A 427 16.21 -21.77 -6.51
C LEU A 427 16.59 -22.23 -7.93
N PRO A 428 17.71 -22.96 -8.11
CA PRO A 428 18.03 -23.59 -9.39
C PRO A 428 16.88 -24.49 -9.87
N GLY A 429 16.38 -24.26 -11.08
CA GLY A 429 15.26 -25.00 -11.65
C GLY A 429 13.87 -24.43 -11.33
N GLY A 430 13.78 -23.34 -10.57
CA GLY A 430 12.53 -22.70 -10.18
C GLY A 430 11.92 -23.34 -8.93
N GLY A 431 11.63 -22.50 -7.94
CA GLY A 431 10.92 -22.84 -6.71
C GLY A 431 9.42 -22.62 -6.81
N THR A 432 8.73 -22.89 -5.70
CA THR A 432 7.30 -22.63 -5.59
C THR A 432 7.00 -21.14 -5.72
N GLN A 433 6.03 -20.81 -6.56
CA GLN A 433 5.47 -19.46 -6.68
C GLN A 433 4.36 -19.25 -5.67
N TYR A 434 4.37 -18.09 -5.03
CA TYR A 434 3.38 -17.74 -4.00
C TYR A 434 2.66 -16.45 -4.35
N LEU A 435 1.34 -16.45 -4.17
CA LEU A 435 0.55 -15.24 -4.05
C LEU A 435 0.37 -14.95 -2.56
N TRP A 436 1.10 -13.95 -2.08
CA TRP A 436 1.06 -13.48 -0.70
C TRP A 436 -0.04 -12.44 -0.50
N SER A 437 -0.61 -12.44 0.70
CA SER A 437 -1.63 -11.52 1.16
C SER A 437 -1.56 -11.41 2.70
N LEU A 438 -2.37 -10.53 3.26
CA LEU A 438 -2.58 -10.39 4.70
C LEU A 438 -4.06 -10.14 5.02
N THR A 439 -4.44 -10.25 6.29
CA THR A 439 -5.78 -9.90 6.78
C THR A 439 -5.77 -8.72 7.75
N GLU A 440 -6.74 -7.80 7.62
CA GLU A 440 -6.80 -6.57 8.45
C GLU A 440 -7.54 -6.75 9.78
N HIS A 441 -8.53 -7.64 9.83
CA HIS A 441 -9.43 -7.74 10.98
C HIS A 441 -8.86 -8.58 12.13
N ARG A 442 -8.98 -8.02 13.33
CA ARG A 442 -8.65 -8.66 14.61
C ARG A 442 -9.67 -9.75 14.97
N ALA A 443 -9.26 -10.71 15.81
CA ALA A 443 -10.06 -11.89 16.12
C ALA A 443 -11.17 -11.68 17.17
N ASP A 444 -11.26 -10.50 17.79
CA ASP A 444 -12.09 -10.24 18.97
C ASP A 444 -13.59 -9.92 18.69
N GLY A 445 -14.07 -10.16 17.46
CA GLY A 445 -15.49 -10.03 17.11
C GLY A 445 -15.99 -8.60 16.84
N THR A 446 -15.22 -7.56 17.16
CA THR A 446 -15.65 -6.15 17.04
C THR A 446 -15.69 -5.60 15.62
N ALA A 447 -15.02 -6.26 14.67
CA ALA A 447 -15.02 -5.88 13.26
C ALA A 447 -16.17 -6.53 12.46
N GLY A 448 -17.22 -7.04 13.12
CA GLY A 448 -18.31 -7.75 12.43
C GLY A 448 -18.03 -9.24 12.24
N CYS A 449 -17.04 -9.79 12.93
CA CYS A 449 -16.59 -11.19 12.83
C CYS A 449 -17.52 -12.15 13.59
N THR A 450 -18.81 -12.12 13.27
CA THR A 450 -19.87 -12.86 13.98
C THR A 450 -20.33 -14.11 13.25
N ASP A 451 -19.85 -14.33 12.03
CA ASP A 451 -20.36 -15.38 11.16
C ASP A 451 -19.84 -16.77 11.49
N ALA A 452 -20.77 -17.73 11.47
CA ALA A 452 -20.48 -19.14 11.69
C ALA A 452 -19.77 -19.73 10.45
N GLY A 453 -18.47 -20.00 10.58
CA GLY A 453 -17.68 -20.65 9.53
C GLY A 453 -16.61 -19.77 8.90
N SER A 454 -16.58 -18.46 9.17
CA SER A 454 -15.56 -17.52 8.65
C SER A 454 -15.12 -16.56 9.76
N PRO A 455 -14.22 -16.97 10.68
CA PRO A 455 -13.76 -16.09 11.76
C PRO A 455 -12.80 -15.00 11.23
N CYS A 456 -12.50 -13.99 12.05
CA CYS A 456 -11.42 -13.04 11.76
C CYS A 456 -10.10 -13.44 12.46
N GLY A 457 -9.03 -12.72 12.11
CA GLY A 457 -7.73 -12.83 12.75
C GLY A 457 -6.63 -12.34 11.82
N ARG A 458 -5.73 -11.49 12.33
CA ARG A 458 -4.64 -10.92 11.52
C ARG A 458 -3.55 -11.96 11.28
N VAL A 459 -3.34 -12.29 10.01
CA VAL A 459 -2.27 -13.19 9.56
C VAL A 459 -1.63 -12.66 8.29
N ILE A 460 -0.37 -13.03 8.06
CA ILE A 460 0.23 -13.02 6.72
C ILE A 460 0.06 -14.43 6.17
N TYR A 461 -0.32 -14.57 4.91
CA TYR A 461 -0.51 -15.87 4.30
C TYR A 461 -0.12 -15.89 2.83
N ALA A 462 0.07 -17.09 2.30
CA ALA A 462 0.21 -17.29 0.87
C ALA A 462 -0.48 -18.55 0.38
N HIS A 463 -1.02 -18.45 -0.84
CA HIS A 463 -1.41 -19.60 -1.64
C HIS A 463 -0.33 -19.91 -2.66
N ARG A 464 -0.14 -21.20 -2.99
CA ARG A 464 0.67 -21.54 -4.17
C ARG A 464 -0.04 -21.00 -5.40
N LEU A 465 0.71 -20.34 -6.28
CA LEU A 465 0.13 -19.77 -7.49
C LEU A 465 -0.48 -20.86 -8.41
N SER A 466 0.11 -22.05 -8.42
CA SER A 466 -0.41 -23.23 -9.11
C SER A 466 -1.81 -23.61 -8.63
N ASP A 467 -2.04 -23.56 -7.32
CA ASP A 467 -3.31 -23.98 -6.72
C ASP A 467 -4.38 -22.94 -6.99
N VAL A 468 -4.01 -21.65 -6.93
CA VAL A 468 -4.87 -20.53 -7.36
C VAL A 468 -5.27 -20.69 -8.81
N LEU A 469 -4.35 -21.02 -9.73
CA LEU A 469 -4.64 -21.16 -11.16
C LEU A 469 -5.43 -22.43 -11.50
N ALA A 470 -5.30 -23.49 -10.71
CA ALA A 470 -6.03 -24.75 -10.89
C ALA A 470 -7.51 -24.67 -10.47
N ARG A 471 -7.93 -23.63 -9.75
CA ARG A 471 -9.34 -23.45 -9.39
C ARG A 471 -10.18 -23.20 -10.64
N PRO A 472 -11.40 -23.75 -10.71
CA PRO A 472 -12.31 -23.55 -11.84
C PRO A 472 -12.66 -22.08 -12.04
#